data_AF-A0A192A560-F1
#
_entry.id   AF-A0A192A560-F1
#
_cell.length_a   1.000
_cell.length_b   1.000
_cell.length_c   1.000
_cell.angle_alpha   90.00
_cell.angle_beta   90.00
_cell.angle_gamma   90.00
#
_symmetry.space_group_name_H-M   'P 1'
#
loop_
_entity.id
_entity.type
_entity.pdbx_description
1 polymer ?
#
loop_
_entity_poly.entity_id
_entity_poly.type
_entity_poly.pdbx_seq_one_letter_code
_entity_poly.pdbx_strand_id
1 'polypeptide(L)'
;MSTNAKRFDALVFIGRFQPMHRGHLDVLRRALSLADTVCVLIGSTDKPRTIKDPFSFDERRQMIASALDAASRTRVRFAPVQDSTYNDGDWVRWVQDAVAAELGDTAGRKIGIIGHEKDGTSYYLRMFPQWELVEVDSTEDISATEIREQFLAERSNSFVSWAVPAPVFEWMESFRNQPAFAQLKAEAEFIAGYKKAWSAAPYPVTFVTVDAVVVHSGHLLLVRRRSEPGRGLWALPGGFVNQEERLEAACLRELREETGLKLPEPVLRGSLKDRQVFDHPQRSLRGRTITHAFLFSFPVGGLPRVKGGDDADKARWVPLNDFARMRSVMFEDHFDIAYHFLGKL
;
A
#
# COMPACT_ATOMS: atom_id res chain seq x y z
N MET A 1 4.86 28.62 39.18
CA MET A 1 4.11 28.06 38.04
C MET A 1 4.81 26.76 37.66
N SER A 2 4.28 25.61 38.11
CA SER A 2 4.87 24.31 37.78
C SER A 2 4.55 24.00 36.32
N THR A 3 5.51 24.20 35.41
CA THR A 3 5.44 23.61 34.07
C THR A 3 5.40 22.11 34.27
N ASN A 4 4.22 21.50 34.13
CA ASN A 4 4.07 20.07 34.32
C ASN A 4 4.91 19.38 33.24
N ALA A 5 6.09 18.91 33.61
CA ALA A 5 7.05 18.34 32.67
C ALA A 5 6.38 17.19 31.92
N LYS A 6 6.47 17.19 30.60
CA LYS A 6 5.96 16.11 29.77
C LYS A 6 6.75 14.83 30.10
N ARG A 7 6.08 13.68 30.00
CA ARG A 7 6.70 12.37 30.27
C ARG A 7 7.76 12.02 29.22
N PHE A 8 7.61 12.56 28.01
CA PHE A 8 8.46 12.30 26.84
C PHE A 8 8.85 13.62 26.17
N ASP A 9 10.03 13.67 25.57
CA ASP A 9 10.40 14.77 24.67
C ASP A 9 9.68 14.64 23.33
N ALA A 10 9.48 13.38 22.88
CA ALA A 10 8.71 13.08 21.68
C ALA A 10 7.97 11.75 21.79
N LEU A 11 6.79 11.67 21.16
CA LEU A 11 6.09 10.41 20.91
C LEU A 11 5.93 10.19 19.41
N VAL A 12 6.18 8.96 18.96
CA VAL A 12 5.95 8.51 17.58
C VAL A 12 4.56 7.89 17.51
N PHE A 13 3.73 8.38 16.58
CA PHE A 13 2.39 7.83 16.32
C PHE A 13 2.30 7.39 14.86
N ILE A 14 2.22 6.08 14.64
CA ILE A 14 2.22 5.48 13.31
C ILE A 14 0.79 5.11 12.92
N GLY A 15 0.40 5.40 11.68
CA GLY A 15 -0.90 4.98 11.18
C GLY A 15 -1.06 5.19 9.69
N ARG A 16 -2.07 4.53 9.12
CA ARG A 16 -2.47 4.77 7.72
C ARG A 16 -3.39 5.98 7.58
N PHE A 17 -4.23 6.25 8.59
CA PHE A 17 -5.17 7.38 8.60
C PHE A 17 -6.05 7.45 7.34
N GLN A 18 -6.70 6.34 6.97
CA GLN A 18 -7.53 6.20 5.76
C GLN A 18 -9.03 6.03 6.08
N PRO A 19 -9.76 7.06 6.52
CA PRO A 19 -9.32 8.43 6.83
C PRO A 19 -8.84 8.60 8.28
N MET A 20 -8.46 9.83 8.66
CA MET A 20 -8.36 10.25 10.06
C MET A 20 -9.75 10.18 10.71
N HIS A 21 -9.88 9.50 11.85
CA HIS A 21 -11.15 9.32 12.56
C HIS A 21 -11.00 9.67 14.04
N ARG A 22 -12.10 9.72 14.81
CA ARG A 22 -12.08 10.19 16.20
C ARG A 22 -11.19 9.35 17.12
N GLY A 23 -11.19 8.02 16.98
CA GLY A 23 -10.24 7.17 17.71
C GLY A 23 -8.76 7.54 17.49
N HIS A 24 -8.35 7.86 16.24
CA HIS A 24 -7.00 8.36 15.97
C HIS A 24 -6.76 9.73 16.62
N LEU A 25 -7.77 10.61 16.64
CA LEU A 25 -7.67 11.93 17.25
C LEU A 25 -7.49 11.84 18.76
N ASP A 26 -8.14 10.88 19.42
CA ASP A 26 -8.00 10.65 20.85
C ASP A 26 -6.59 10.14 21.20
N VAL A 27 -6.04 9.22 20.41
CA VAL A 27 -4.63 8.79 20.56
C VAL A 27 -3.68 9.97 20.36
N LEU A 28 -3.90 10.80 19.33
CA LEU A 28 -3.07 11.98 19.07
C LEU A 28 -3.16 13.03 20.18
N ARG A 29 -4.35 13.28 20.74
CA ARG A 29 -4.55 14.15 21.91
C ARG A 29 -3.84 13.59 23.13
N ARG A 30 -3.91 12.27 23.34
CA ARG A 30 -3.16 11.60 24.41
C ARG A 30 -1.65 11.79 24.23
N ALA A 31 -1.13 11.64 23.01
CA ALA A 31 0.27 11.88 22.70
C ALA A 31 0.69 13.33 23.04
N LEU A 32 -0.08 14.33 22.60
CA LEU A 32 0.16 15.75 22.90
C LEU A 32 0.07 16.09 24.41
N SER A 33 -0.70 15.31 25.17
CA SER A 33 -0.76 15.43 26.63
C SER A 33 0.52 14.91 27.31
N LEU A 34 1.20 13.93 26.71
CA LEU A 34 2.33 13.21 27.30
C LEU A 34 3.71 13.65 26.79
N ALA A 35 3.79 14.24 25.60
CA ALA A 35 5.06 14.59 24.96
C ALA A 35 5.13 16.03 24.49
N ASP A 36 6.31 16.65 24.45
CA ASP A 36 6.48 18.01 23.91
C ASP A 36 6.22 18.07 22.40
N THR A 37 6.70 17.09 21.65
CA THR A 37 6.49 16.93 20.21
C THR A 37 5.82 15.58 19.90
N VAL A 38 4.97 15.53 18.86
CA VAL A 38 4.45 14.26 18.33
C VAL A 38 4.87 14.11 16.88
N CYS A 39 5.58 13.03 16.57
CA CYS A 39 5.95 12.65 15.21
C CYS A 39 4.91 11.68 14.66
N VAL A 40 4.04 12.16 13.77
CA VAL A 40 3.00 11.37 13.13
C VAL A 40 3.54 10.79 11.83
N LEU A 41 3.74 9.47 11.82
CA LEU A 41 4.21 8.73 10.65
C LEU A 41 3.01 8.20 9.86
N ILE A 42 2.84 8.70 8.65
CA ILE A 42 1.75 8.31 7.76
C ILE A 42 2.28 7.19 6.86
N GLY A 43 1.79 5.97 7.05
CA GLY A 43 2.21 4.78 6.28
C GLY A 43 1.54 4.66 4.90
N SER A 44 2.00 3.73 4.06
CA SER A 44 1.41 3.44 2.74
C SER A 44 1.30 4.69 1.85
N THR A 45 2.43 5.38 1.62
CA THR A 45 2.47 6.71 0.97
C THR A 45 2.93 6.68 -0.48
N ASP A 46 3.52 5.58 -0.91
CA ASP A 46 4.18 5.35 -2.18
C ASP A 46 3.44 4.34 -3.06
N LYS A 47 2.16 4.09 -2.74
CA LYS A 47 1.26 3.20 -3.48
C LYS A 47 0.21 4.00 -4.23
N PRO A 48 -0.31 3.48 -5.36
CA PRO A 48 -1.47 4.07 -6.00
C PRO A 48 -2.69 4.04 -5.09
N ARG A 49 -3.67 4.90 -5.38
CA ARG A 49 -4.95 4.89 -4.67
C ARG A 49 -5.64 3.54 -4.86
N THR A 50 -6.21 3.03 -3.77
CA THR A 50 -7.08 1.85 -3.77
C THR A 50 -8.27 2.09 -2.86
N ILE A 51 -9.28 1.23 -2.88
CA ILE A 51 -10.40 1.32 -1.92
C ILE A 51 -9.95 1.10 -0.44
N LYS A 52 -8.74 0.59 -0.22
CA LYS A 52 -8.12 0.44 1.11
C LYS A 52 -7.28 1.68 1.48
N ASP A 53 -6.67 2.32 0.49
CA ASP A 53 -5.84 3.53 0.59
C ASP A 53 -6.36 4.62 -0.36
N PRO A 54 -7.54 5.20 -0.08
CA PRO A 54 -8.15 6.15 -1.00
C PRO A 54 -7.43 7.50 -1.04
N PHE A 55 -6.76 7.91 0.05
CA PHE A 55 -6.19 9.25 0.21
C PHE A 55 -4.65 9.25 0.16
N SER A 56 -4.06 10.29 -0.45
CA SER A 56 -2.62 10.47 -0.55
C SER A 56 -1.98 10.87 0.79
N PHE A 57 -0.65 10.92 0.85
CA PHE A 57 0.06 11.44 2.03
C PHE A 57 -0.40 12.86 2.39
N ASP A 58 -0.37 13.78 1.42
CA ASP A 58 -0.70 15.18 1.66
C ASP A 58 -2.15 15.40 2.08
N GLU A 59 -3.07 14.63 1.51
CA GLU A 59 -4.48 14.69 1.87
C GLU A 59 -4.70 14.25 3.32
N ARG A 60 -4.07 13.14 3.73
CA ARG A 60 -4.13 12.64 5.11
C ARG A 60 -3.45 13.60 6.08
N ARG A 61 -2.31 14.19 5.70
CA ARG A 61 -1.64 15.23 6.48
C ARG A 61 -2.56 16.43 6.71
N GLN A 62 -3.29 16.88 5.67
CA GLN A 62 -4.26 17.96 5.78
C GLN A 62 -5.45 17.59 6.68
N MET A 63 -5.99 16.36 6.54
CA MET A 63 -7.06 15.85 7.41
C MET A 63 -6.65 15.83 8.89
N ILE A 64 -5.44 15.37 9.19
CA ILE A 64 -4.95 15.32 10.57
C ILE A 64 -4.74 16.75 11.09
N ALA A 65 -4.11 17.62 10.30
CA ALA A 65 -3.86 19.00 10.70
C ALA A 65 -5.14 19.81 10.92
N SER A 66 -6.20 19.58 10.12
CA SER A 66 -7.49 20.28 10.25
C SER A 66 -8.27 19.87 11.50
N ALA A 67 -8.01 18.68 12.05
CA ALA A 67 -8.60 18.20 13.30
C ALA A 67 -7.94 18.79 14.57
N LEU A 68 -6.87 19.58 14.42
CA LEU A 68 -6.09 20.16 15.52
C LEU A 68 -6.25 21.68 15.59
N ASP A 69 -6.27 22.20 16.83
CA ASP A 69 -6.13 23.62 17.09
C ASP A 69 -4.72 24.15 16.73
N ALA A 70 -4.58 25.47 16.64
CA ALA A 70 -3.34 26.11 16.21
C ALA A 70 -2.14 25.78 17.11
N ALA A 71 -2.33 25.72 18.44
CA ALA A 71 -1.25 25.45 19.38
C ALA A 71 -0.78 24.00 19.26
N SER A 72 -1.71 23.04 19.25
CA SER A 72 -1.44 21.62 19.05
C SER A 72 -0.72 21.37 17.73
N ARG A 73 -1.14 22.03 16.65
CA ARG A 73 -0.56 21.86 15.31
C ARG A 73 0.92 22.22 15.24
N THR A 74 1.39 23.22 15.99
CA THR A 74 2.82 23.60 16.01
C THR A 74 3.72 22.51 16.60
N ARG A 75 3.16 21.59 17.39
CA ARG A 75 3.85 20.51 18.10
C ARG A 75 3.76 19.16 17.38
N VAL A 76 3.09 19.10 16.23
CA VAL A 76 3.00 17.90 15.41
C VAL A 76 3.96 18.01 14.22
N ARG A 77 4.68 16.92 13.96
CA ARG A 77 5.55 16.71 12.80
C ARG A 77 5.00 15.56 11.98
N PHE A 78 5.11 15.63 10.66
CA PHE A 78 4.51 14.65 9.76
C PHE A 78 5.57 14.11 8.81
N ALA A 79 5.76 12.80 8.80
CA ALA A 79 6.63 12.15 7.83
C ALA A 79 5.92 11.00 7.10
N PRO A 80 6.20 10.82 5.80
CA PRO A 80 5.73 9.67 5.06
C PRO A 80 6.57 8.44 5.39
N VAL A 81 5.93 7.28 5.47
CA VAL A 81 6.60 5.98 5.55
C VAL A 81 6.09 5.11 4.41
N GLN A 82 7.02 4.47 3.72
CA GLN A 82 6.79 3.55 2.62
C GLN A 82 6.41 2.17 3.15
N ASP A 83 5.64 1.40 2.38
CA ASP A 83 5.36 0.01 2.75
C ASP A 83 6.51 -0.90 2.33
N SER A 84 6.85 -1.88 3.17
CA SER A 84 7.69 -3.02 2.78
C SER A 84 6.90 -4.31 3.03
N THR A 85 6.26 -4.83 1.98
CA THR A 85 5.30 -5.94 2.12
C THR A 85 5.97 -7.25 2.59
N TYR A 86 7.26 -7.45 2.28
CA TYR A 86 7.99 -8.69 2.50
C TYR A 86 9.33 -8.52 3.23
N ASN A 87 9.67 -7.30 3.65
CA ASN A 87 10.91 -7.01 4.37
C ASN A 87 10.67 -6.02 5.51
N ASP A 88 10.27 -6.57 6.64
CA ASP A 88 10.08 -5.86 7.91
C ASP A 88 11.31 -5.06 8.35
N GLY A 89 12.52 -5.52 8.05
CA GLY A 89 13.76 -4.83 8.40
C GLY A 89 13.92 -3.50 7.67
N ASP A 90 13.58 -3.45 6.38
CA ASP A 90 13.56 -2.20 5.62
C ASP A 90 12.52 -1.22 6.17
N TRP A 91 11.35 -1.73 6.55
CA TRP A 91 10.29 -0.91 7.13
C TRP A 91 10.69 -0.28 8.47
N VAL A 92 11.30 -1.07 9.38
CA VAL A 92 11.84 -0.58 10.66
C VAL A 92 12.87 0.51 10.42
N ARG A 93 13.81 0.29 9.49
CA ARG A 93 14.83 1.28 9.16
C ARG A 93 14.20 2.57 8.62
N TRP A 94 13.23 2.49 7.72
CA TRP A 94 12.54 3.69 7.20
C TRP A 94 11.76 4.45 8.25
N VAL A 95 11.15 3.76 9.21
CA VAL A 95 10.51 4.41 10.37
C VAL A 95 11.56 5.15 11.21
N GLN A 96 12.70 4.53 11.50
CA GLN A 96 13.79 5.17 12.24
C GLN A 96 14.36 6.38 11.50
N ASP A 97 14.61 6.25 10.19
CA ASP A 97 15.09 7.33 9.31
C ASP A 97 14.10 8.51 9.32
N ALA A 98 12.80 8.24 9.21
CA ALA A 98 11.75 9.26 9.25
C ALA A 98 11.69 9.99 10.61
N VAL A 99 11.81 9.26 11.71
CA VAL A 99 11.84 9.86 13.06
C VAL A 99 13.08 10.71 13.25
N ALA A 100 14.25 10.22 12.82
CA ALA A 100 15.51 10.98 12.91
C ALA A 100 15.45 12.27 12.08
N ALA A 101 14.87 12.22 10.88
CA ALA A 101 14.70 13.39 10.02
C ALA A 101 13.80 14.46 10.66
N GLU A 102 12.70 14.07 11.31
CA GLU A 102 11.74 15.01 11.91
C GLU A 102 12.16 15.52 13.29
N LEU A 103 12.90 14.73 14.06
CA LEU A 103 13.30 15.07 15.42
C LEU A 103 14.73 15.61 15.54
N GLY A 104 15.57 15.44 14.51
CA GLY A 104 16.98 15.84 14.54
C GLY A 104 17.82 14.94 15.44
N ASP A 105 18.76 15.52 16.19
CA ASP A 105 19.52 14.75 17.18
C ASP A 105 18.60 14.22 18.28
N THR A 106 18.62 12.90 18.46
CA THR A 106 17.80 12.18 19.43
C THR A 106 18.60 11.73 20.65
N ALA A 107 19.92 12.00 20.68
CA ALA A 107 20.77 11.64 21.81
C ALA A 107 20.28 12.32 23.11
N GLY A 108 20.06 11.50 24.14
CA GLY A 108 19.57 11.97 25.45
C GLY A 108 18.08 12.34 25.49
N ARG A 109 17.34 12.26 24.39
CA ARG A 109 15.89 12.51 24.35
C ARG A 109 15.11 11.26 24.73
N LYS A 110 14.08 11.42 25.55
CA LYS A 110 13.13 10.37 25.90
C LYS A 110 12.04 10.25 24.84
N ILE A 111 12.24 9.30 23.93
CA ILE A 111 11.32 8.99 22.83
C ILE A 111 10.51 7.74 23.18
N GLY A 112 9.19 7.81 23.00
CA GLY A 112 8.30 6.66 23.05
C GLY A 112 7.53 6.47 21.75
N ILE A 113 6.84 5.34 21.64
CA ILE A 113 5.88 5.05 20.58
C ILE A 113 4.50 4.91 21.21
N ILE A 114 3.47 5.49 20.60
CA ILE A 114 2.09 5.43 21.12
C ILE A 114 1.18 4.77 20.10
N GLY A 115 0.30 3.90 20.58
CA GLY A 115 -0.64 3.18 19.73
C GLY A 115 -1.67 2.39 20.53
N HIS A 116 -2.59 1.78 19.79
CA HIS A 116 -3.58 0.86 20.34
C HIS A 116 -3.41 -0.50 19.65
N GLU A 117 -3.24 -1.56 20.44
CA GLU A 117 -3.16 -2.93 19.93
C GLU A 117 -4.58 -3.45 19.67
N LYS A 118 -5.13 -3.16 18.48
CA LYS A 118 -6.52 -3.53 18.15
C LYS A 118 -6.65 -4.95 17.59
N ASP A 119 -5.63 -5.43 16.85
CA ASP A 119 -5.64 -6.67 16.07
C ASP A 119 -4.21 -7.13 15.71
N GLY A 120 -4.05 -8.33 15.11
CA GLY A 120 -2.79 -8.88 14.61
C GLY A 120 -2.03 -8.05 13.55
N THR A 121 -2.51 -6.86 13.20
CA THR A 121 -1.81 -5.86 12.37
C THR A 121 -0.99 -4.86 13.17
N SER A 122 -1.07 -4.87 14.51
CA SER A 122 -0.34 -3.93 15.39
C SER A 122 0.98 -4.50 15.93
N TYR A 123 1.39 -5.69 15.47
CA TYR A 123 2.64 -6.34 15.88
C TYR A 123 3.87 -5.43 15.70
N TYR A 124 3.79 -4.51 14.74
CA TYR A 124 4.87 -3.59 14.42
C TYR A 124 5.25 -2.67 15.58
N LEU A 125 4.34 -2.38 16.51
CA LEU A 125 4.62 -1.54 17.68
C LEU A 125 5.73 -2.15 18.55
N ARG A 126 5.87 -3.48 18.53
CA ARG A 126 6.88 -4.22 19.29
C ARG A 126 8.24 -4.31 18.57
N MET A 127 8.33 -3.84 17.32
CA MET A 127 9.57 -3.87 16.53
C MET A 127 10.55 -2.74 16.88
N PHE A 128 10.16 -1.84 17.79
CA PHE A 128 10.98 -0.69 18.21
C PHE A 128 11.32 -0.77 19.71
N PRO A 129 12.09 -1.78 20.16
CA PRO A 129 12.42 -1.96 21.58
C PRO A 129 13.20 -0.79 22.20
N GLN A 130 13.80 0.07 21.37
CA GLN A 130 14.47 1.30 21.80
C GLN A 130 13.51 2.41 22.25
N TRP A 131 12.22 2.31 21.93
CA TRP A 131 11.20 3.29 22.30
C TRP A 131 10.17 2.67 23.24
N GLU A 132 9.88 3.36 24.34
CA GLU A 132 8.88 2.93 25.31
C GLU A 132 7.48 2.92 24.65
N LEU A 133 6.79 1.78 24.68
CA LEU A 133 5.43 1.66 24.17
C LEU A 133 4.43 2.25 25.18
N VAL A 134 3.67 3.25 24.73
CA VAL A 134 2.52 3.82 25.42
C VAL A 134 1.26 3.22 24.81
N GLU A 135 0.66 2.26 25.50
CA GLU A 135 -0.63 1.72 25.12
C GLU A 135 -1.76 2.70 25.45
N VAL A 136 -2.71 2.80 24.52
CA VAL A 136 -3.93 3.60 24.68
C VAL A 136 -5.11 2.65 24.54
N ASP A 137 -6.02 2.67 25.51
CA ASP A 137 -7.27 1.92 25.40
C ASP A 137 -8.16 2.49 24.29
N SER A 138 -8.85 1.62 23.56
CA SER A 138 -9.83 2.07 22.56
C SER A 138 -11.00 2.75 23.28
N THR A 139 -11.17 4.05 23.06
CA THR A 139 -12.30 4.82 23.59
C THR A 139 -13.60 4.53 22.85
N GLU A 140 -13.51 4.20 21.56
CA GLU A 140 -14.65 3.98 20.67
C GLU A 140 -14.34 2.89 19.64
N ASP A 141 -15.27 1.97 19.38
CA ASP A 141 -15.09 0.95 18.34
C ASP A 141 -15.39 1.51 16.95
N ILE A 142 -14.44 2.28 16.42
CA ILE A 142 -14.51 2.83 15.06
C ILE A 142 -13.77 1.91 14.09
N SER A 143 -14.45 1.51 13.01
CA SER A 143 -13.86 0.75 11.91
C SER A 143 -13.56 1.65 10.72
N ALA A 144 -12.26 1.84 10.40
CA ALA A 144 -11.85 2.56 9.20
C ALA A 144 -12.34 1.89 7.91
N THR A 145 -12.50 0.56 7.92
CA THR A 145 -13.06 -0.18 6.79
C THR A 145 -14.53 0.18 6.56
N GLU A 146 -15.33 0.21 7.63
CA GLU A 146 -16.75 0.60 7.52
C GLU A 146 -16.90 2.04 7.03
N ILE A 147 -16.07 2.97 7.53
CA ILE A 147 -16.06 4.36 7.05
C ILE A 147 -15.83 4.41 5.53
N ARG A 148 -14.81 3.71 5.02
CA ARG A 148 -14.50 3.70 3.58
C ARG A 148 -15.60 3.06 2.76
N GLU A 149 -16.16 1.94 3.21
CA GLU A 149 -17.25 1.25 2.52
C GLU A 149 -18.50 2.13 2.40
N GLN A 150 -18.90 2.80 3.48
CA GLN A 150 -20.06 3.69 3.47
C GLN A 150 -19.78 4.97 2.65
N PHE A 151 -18.56 5.51 2.75
CA PHE A 151 -18.12 6.65 1.95
C PHE A 151 -18.19 6.35 0.44
N LEU A 152 -17.58 5.26 -0.01
CA LEU A 152 -17.54 4.86 -1.42
C LEU A 152 -18.90 4.41 -1.96
N ALA A 153 -19.75 3.84 -1.11
CA ALA A 153 -21.13 3.48 -1.46
C ALA A 153 -22.09 4.68 -1.50
N GLU A 154 -21.60 5.92 -1.26
CA GLU A 154 -22.40 7.15 -1.21
C GLU A 154 -23.60 7.04 -0.26
N ARG A 155 -23.44 6.26 0.82
CA ARG A 155 -24.48 6.16 1.84
C ARG A 155 -24.42 7.41 2.71
N SER A 156 -25.45 8.25 2.59
CA SER A 156 -25.68 9.31 3.56
C SER A 156 -26.14 8.68 4.87
N ASN A 157 -25.26 8.58 5.86
CA ASN A 157 -25.66 8.15 7.19
C ASN A 157 -24.92 8.90 8.30
N SER A 158 -25.56 8.94 9.46
CA SER A 158 -25.06 9.58 10.68
C SER A 158 -23.77 8.96 11.21
N PHE A 159 -23.41 7.76 10.77
CA PHE A 159 -22.22 7.07 11.24
C PHE A 159 -20.93 7.74 10.74
N VAL A 160 -20.78 7.98 9.43
CA VAL A 160 -19.53 8.55 8.90
C VAL A 160 -19.27 9.94 9.47
N SER A 161 -20.29 10.79 9.54
CA SER A 161 -20.18 12.14 10.11
C SER A 161 -19.91 12.14 11.61
N TRP A 162 -20.37 11.13 12.34
CA TRP A 162 -19.99 10.92 13.74
C TRP A 162 -18.56 10.39 13.86
N ALA A 163 -18.17 9.39 13.06
CA ALA A 163 -16.92 8.66 13.23
C ALA A 163 -15.66 9.48 12.93
N VAL A 164 -15.75 10.51 12.08
CA VAL A 164 -14.63 11.39 11.73
C VAL A 164 -14.80 12.81 12.31
N PRO A 165 -13.72 13.59 12.50
CA PRO A 165 -13.84 15.00 12.86
C PRO A 165 -14.58 15.81 11.78
N ALA A 166 -15.34 16.83 12.16
CA ALA A 166 -16.13 17.62 11.20
C ALA A 166 -15.33 18.19 10.01
N PRO A 167 -14.12 18.77 10.21
CA PRO A 167 -13.29 19.23 9.09
C PRO A 167 -12.84 18.11 8.15
N VAL A 168 -12.71 16.88 8.66
CA VAL A 168 -12.35 15.69 7.85
C VAL A 168 -13.57 15.23 7.06
N PHE A 169 -14.76 15.25 7.67
CA PHE A 169 -16.02 14.94 6.97
C PHE A 169 -16.25 15.89 5.79
N GLU A 170 -16.12 17.20 6.01
CA GLU A 170 -16.23 18.22 4.95
C GLU A 170 -15.21 17.99 3.82
N TRP A 171 -13.97 17.63 4.18
CA TRP A 171 -12.94 17.28 3.21
C TRP A 171 -13.37 16.06 2.37
N MET A 172 -13.87 15.00 3.01
CA MET A 172 -14.33 13.79 2.34
C MET A 172 -15.48 14.08 1.38
N GLU A 173 -16.44 14.92 1.77
CA GLU A 173 -17.53 15.35 0.91
C GLU A 173 -17.02 16.15 -0.30
N SER A 174 -16.02 17.02 -0.12
CA SER A 174 -15.36 17.72 -1.23
C SER A 174 -14.68 16.74 -2.19
N PHE A 175 -14.01 15.70 -1.66
CA PHE A 175 -13.30 14.69 -2.45
C PHE A 175 -14.23 13.89 -3.38
N ARG A 176 -15.53 13.75 -3.07
CA ARG A 176 -16.49 13.09 -3.96
C ARG A 176 -16.55 13.69 -5.36
N ASN A 177 -16.21 14.97 -5.48
CA ASN A 177 -16.21 15.70 -6.76
C ASN A 177 -14.92 15.50 -7.56
N GLN A 178 -13.92 14.80 -7.02
CA GLN A 178 -12.65 14.56 -7.70
C GLN A 178 -12.74 13.35 -8.64
N PRO A 179 -12.03 13.37 -9.80
CA PRO A 179 -11.98 12.21 -10.70
C PRO A 179 -11.48 10.92 -10.02
N ALA A 180 -10.60 11.06 -9.02
CA ALA A 180 -10.11 9.93 -8.24
C ALA A 180 -11.24 9.19 -7.49
N PHE A 181 -12.25 9.91 -7.01
CA PHE A 181 -13.39 9.28 -6.32
C PHE A 181 -14.20 8.40 -7.27
N ALA A 182 -14.48 8.88 -8.49
CA ALA A 182 -15.21 8.10 -9.50
C ALA A 182 -14.49 6.78 -9.83
N GLN A 183 -13.16 6.81 -9.95
CA GLN A 183 -12.35 5.60 -10.16
C GLN A 183 -12.42 4.65 -8.94
N LEU A 184 -12.27 5.18 -7.72
CA LEU A 184 -12.34 4.39 -6.49
C LEU A 184 -13.71 3.74 -6.30
N LYS A 185 -14.79 4.46 -6.62
CA LYS A 185 -16.16 3.94 -6.57
C LYS A 185 -16.34 2.79 -7.57
N ALA A 186 -15.91 2.97 -8.82
CA ALA A 186 -15.98 1.91 -9.82
C ALA A 186 -15.19 0.65 -9.40
N GLU A 187 -14.00 0.82 -8.82
CA GLU A 187 -13.22 -0.29 -8.26
C GLU A 187 -13.92 -0.95 -7.07
N ALA A 188 -14.55 -0.16 -6.18
CA ALA A 188 -15.31 -0.68 -5.04
C ALA A 188 -16.51 -1.52 -5.47
N GLU A 189 -17.28 -1.04 -6.45
CA GLU A 189 -18.41 -1.76 -7.03
C GLU A 189 -17.96 -3.06 -7.70
N PHE A 190 -16.85 -3.02 -8.45
CA PHE A 190 -16.25 -4.21 -9.04
C PHE A 190 -15.87 -5.24 -7.97
N ILE A 191 -15.12 -4.82 -6.93
CA ILE A 191 -14.67 -5.71 -5.86
C ILE A 191 -15.86 -6.29 -5.08
N ALA A 192 -16.87 -5.48 -4.78
CA ALA A 192 -18.09 -5.94 -4.11
C ALA A 192 -18.84 -6.97 -4.96
N GLY A 193 -19.00 -6.73 -6.26
CA GLY A 193 -19.59 -7.68 -7.20
C GLY A 193 -18.77 -8.98 -7.29
N TYR A 194 -17.44 -8.86 -7.34
CA TYR A 194 -16.52 -10.00 -7.39
C TYR A 194 -16.65 -10.87 -6.14
N LYS A 195 -16.63 -10.28 -4.94
CA LYS A 195 -16.82 -11.00 -3.67
C LYS A 195 -18.20 -11.65 -3.58
N LYS A 196 -19.24 -10.96 -4.03
CA LYS A 196 -20.61 -11.49 -4.07
C LYS A 196 -20.73 -12.72 -4.97
N ALA A 197 -20.03 -12.76 -6.11
CA ALA A 197 -20.04 -13.94 -6.99
C ALA A 197 -19.50 -15.20 -6.31
N TRP A 198 -18.62 -15.04 -5.31
CA TRP A 198 -18.03 -16.14 -4.54
C TRP A 198 -18.72 -16.42 -3.19
N SER A 199 -19.76 -15.66 -2.82
CA SER A 199 -20.36 -15.77 -1.48
C SER A 199 -21.12 -17.09 -1.24
N ALA A 200 -21.46 -17.80 -2.31
CA ALA A 200 -22.13 -19.11 -2.26
C ALA A 200 -21.14 -20.29 -2.23
N ALA A 201 -19.84 -20.05 -2.27
CA ALA A 201 -18.84 -21.12 -2.17
C ALA A 201 -18.90 -21.76 -0.77
N PRO A 202 -18.70 -23.09 -0.65
CA PRO A 202 -18.77 -23.79 0.63
C PRO A 202 -17.65 -23.40 1.61
N TYR A 203 -16.56 -22.82 1.11
CA TYR A 203 -15.42 -22.34 1.88
C TYR A 203 -14.91 -21.01 1.34
N PRO A 204 -14.21 -20.20 2.16
CA PRO A 204 -13.52 -19.01 1.68
C PRO A 204 -12.57 -19.34 0.52
N VAL A 205 -12.73 -18.64 -0.60
CA VAL A 205 -12.01 -18.92 -1.83
C VAL A 205 -10.59 -18.38 -1.77
N THR A 206 -9.63 -19.21 -2.16
CA THR A 206 -8.24 -18.81 -2.39
C THR A 206 -7.97 -18.79 -3.89
N PHE A 207 -7.52 -17.66 -4.40
CA PHE A 207 -7.16 -17.45 -5.79
C PHE A 207 -5.68 -17.75 -6.02
N VAL A 208 -5.37 -18.36 -7.16
CA VAL A 208 -4.00 -18.66 -7.59
C VAL A 208 -3.72 -17.93 -8.89
N THR A 209 -2.66 -17.12 -8.90
CA THR A 209 -2.18 -16.38 -10.06
C THR A 209 -0.72 -16.67 -10.34
N VAL A 210 -0.26 -16.24 -11.51
CA VAL A 210 1.13 -16.31 -11.95
C VAL A 210 1.56 -14.96 -12.51
N ASP A 211 2.82 -14.59 -12.29
CA ASP A 211 3.40 -13.35 -12.80
C ASP A 211 4.78 -13.61 -13.44
N ALA A 212 5.04 -13.00 -14.59
CA ALA A 212 6.32 -13.07 -15.27
C ALA A 212 7.17 -11.84 -14.98
N VAL A 213 8.32 -12.03 -14.32
CA VAL A 213 9.33 -10.99 -14.14
C VAL A 213 10.37 -11.15 -15.24
N VAL A 214 10.19 -10.43 -16.35
CA VAL A 214 11.06 -10.57 -17.52
C VAL A 214 12.06 -9.42 -17.57
N VAL A 215 13.34 -9.75 -17.40
CA VAL A 215 14.45 -8.79 -17.43
C VAL A 215 15.31 -9.04 -18.65
N HIS A 216 15.51 -8.00 -19.46
CA HIS A 216 16.36 -8.06 -20.65
C HIS A 216 17.11 -6.74 -20.86
N SER A 217 18.43 -6.81 -21.03
CA SER A 217 19.28 -5.64 -21.33
C SER A 217 19.00 -4.43 -20.43
N GLY A 218 18.88 -4.65 -19.11
CA GLY A 218 18.62 -3.58 -18.13
C GLY A 218 17.21 -2.99 -18.18
N HIS A 219 16.24 -3.72 -18.75
CA HIS A 219 14.82 -3.34 -18.79
C HIS A 219 13.94 -4.43 -18.17
N LEU A 220 12.85 -4.01 -17.53
CA LEU A 220 11.77 -4.85 -17.04
C LEU A 220 10.58 -4.75 -18.00
N LEU A 221 9.99 -5.88 -18.39
CA LEU A 221 8.75 -5.89 -19.17
C LEU A 221 7.54 -5.68 -18.26
N LEU A 222 6.75 -4.64 -18.53
CA LEU A 222 5.52 -4.32 -17.81
C LEU A 222 4.34 -4.22 -18.77
N VAL A 223 3.13 -4.42 -18.24
CA VAL A 223 1.85 -4.23 -18.94
C VAL A 223 1.02 -3.15 -18.24
N ARG A 224 0.14 -2.49 -18.99
CA ARG A 224 -0.82 -1.53 -18.42
C ARG A 224 -2.20 -2.18 -18.31
N ARG A 225 -2.72 -2.24 -17.09
CA ARG A 225 -4.01 -2.89 -16.79
C ARG A 225 -5.16 -2.13 -17.44
N ARG A 226 -6.07 -2.85 -18.09
CA ARG A 226 -7.27 -2.26 -18.72
C ARG A 226 -8.57 -2.45 -17.94
N SER A 227 -8.57 -3.39 -16.98
CA SER A 227 -9.74 -3.79 -16.21
C SER A 227 -9.48 -3.59 -14.73
N GLU A 228 -10.57 -3.49 -13.98
CA GLU A 228 -10.50 -3.46 -12.52
C GLU A 228 -10.08 -4.83 -11.94
N PRO A 229 -9.48 -4.84 -10.73
CA PRO A 229 -8.99 -3.67 -9.99
C PRO A 229 -7.71 -3.11 -10.61
N GLY A 230 -7.34 -1.88 -10.24
CA GLY A 230 -6.08 -1.25 -10.64
C GLY A 230 -6.04 -0.84 -12.10
N ARG A 231 -7.19 -0.50 -12.70
CA ARG A 231 -7.24 -0.03 -14.09
C ARG A 231 -6.30 1.16 -14.30
N GLY A 232 -5.49 1.09 -15.35
CA GLY A 232 -4.53 2.11 -15.73
C GLY A 232 -3.17 2.02 -15.03
N LEU A 233 -3.02 1.18 -14.00
CA LEU A 233 -1.74 0.91 -13.33
C LEU A 233 -0.85 0.00 -14.16
N TRP A 234 0.46 0.10 -13.90
CA TRP A 234 1.45 -0.82 -14.44
C TRP A 234 1.51 -2.10 -13.62
N ALA A 235 1.69 -3.24 -14.27
CA ALA A 235 1.78 -4.53 -13.61
C ALA A 235 2.83 -5.41 -14.32
N LEU A 236 3.28 -6.43 -13.61
CA LEU A 236 3.93 -7.58 -14.24
C LEU A 236 2.90 -8.30 -15.13
N PRO A 237 3.31 -8.84 -16.30
CA PRO A 237 2.43 -9.68 -17.10
C PRO A 237 2.02 -10.93 -16.32
N GLY A 238 0.72 -11.17 -16.18
CA GLY A 238 0.26 -12.20 -15.27
C GLY A 238 -1.26 -12.31 -15.16
N GLY A 239 -1.71 -13.44 -14.61
CA GLY A 239 -3.14 -13.76 -14.58
C GLY A 239 -3.45 -15.03 -13.80
N PHE A 240 -4.68 -15.51 -13.94
CA PHE A 240 -5.16 -16.69 -13.25
C PHE A 240 -4.64 -17.97 -13.88
N VAL A 241 -4.46 -19.00 -13.05
CA VAL A 241 -4.15 -20.35 -13.50
C VAL A 241 -5.45 -21.06 -13.93
N ASN A 242 -5.44 -21.66 -15.11
CA ASN A 242 -6.54 -22.52 -15.59
C ASN A 242 -6.49 -23.90 -14.92
N GLN A 243 -7.60 -24.64 -14.96
CA GLN A 243 -7.73 -25.92 -14.28
C GLN A 243 -6.74 -27.00 -14.76
N GLU A 244 -6.46 -27.02 -16.08
CA GLU A 244 -5.70 -28.10 -16.73
C GLU A 244 -4.31 -27.64 -17.19
N GLU A 245 -3.66 -26.71 -16.46
CA GLU A 245 -2.31 -26.25 -16.80
C GLU A 245 -1.36 -26.21 -15.58
N ARG A 246 -0.06 -26.34 -15.85
CA ARG A 246 0.99 -26.14 -14.84
C ARG A 246 1.24 -24.64 -14.64
N LEU A 247 1.68 -24.24 -13.45
CA LEU A 247 2.00 -22.83 -13.12
C LEU A 247 2.95 -22.17 -14.13
N GLU A 248 4.04 -22.84 -14.51
CA GLU A 248 4.98 -22.30 -15.50
C GLU A 248 4.33 -22.16 -16.89
N ALA A 249 3.44 -23.08 -17.27
CA ALA A 249 2.70 -23.00 -18.53
C ALA A 249 1.70 -21.84 -18.51
N ALA A 250 0.99 -21.63 -17.40
CA ALA A 250 0.12 -20.48 -17.18
C ALA A 250 0.91 -19.17 -17.31
N CYS A 251 2.09 -19.08 -16.68
CA CYS A 251 2.92 -17.89 -16.71
C CYS A 251 3.37 -17.54 -18.14
N LEU A 252 3.79 -18.54 -18.92
CA LEU A 252 4.16 -18.35 -20.33
C LEU A 252 2.97 -17.98 -21.21
N ARG A 253 1.79 -18.54 -20.94
CA ARG A 253 0.53 -18.18 -21.63
C ARG A 253 0.17 -16.71 -21.40
N GLU A 254 0.05 -16.30 -20.14
CA GLU A 254 -0.28 -14.92 -19.77
C GLU A 254 0.74 -13.92 -20.33
N LEU A 255 2.04 -14.22 -20.20
CA LEU A 255 3.10 -13.40 -20.77
C LEU A 255 2.89 -13.16 -22.27
N ARG A 256 2.55 -14.20 -23.04
CA ARG A 256 2.31 -14.07 -24.49
C ARG A 256 1.02 -13.30 -24.80
N GLU A 257 -0.06 -13.60 -24.10
CA GLU A 257 -1.38 -12.99 -24.33
C GLU A 257 -1.36 -11.47 -24.09
N GLU A 258 -0.72 -11.05 -23.00
CA GLU A 258 -0.72 -9.64 -22.59
C GLU A 258 0.32 -8.80 -23.33
N THR A 259 1.49 -9.37 -23.62
CA THR A 259 2.62 -8.62 -24.20
C THR A 259 2.82 -8.85 -25.69
N GLY A 260 2.28 -9.93 -26.26
CA GLY A 260 2.57 -10.33 -27.63
C GLY A 260 4.06 -10.68 -27.88
N LEU A 261 4.83 -10.97 -26.83
CA LEU A 261 6.25 -11.28 -26.92
C LEU A 261 6.52 -12.50 -27.82
N LYS A 262 7.25 -12.27 -28.92
CA LYS A 262 7.53 -13.28 -29.95
C LYS A 262 8.83 -14.05 -29.72
N LEU A 263 9.09 -14.49 -28.48
CA LEU A 263 10.21 -15.39 -28.19
C LEU A 263 9.80 -16.86 -28.35
N PRO A 264 10.66 -17.72 -28.93
CA PRO A 264 10.42 -19.16 -28.94
C PRO A 264 10.32 -19.71 -27.52
N GLU A 265 9.41 -20.64 -27.28
CA GLU A 265 9.19 -21.21 -25.95
C GLU A 265 10.44 -21.87 -25.34
N PRO A 266 11.26 -22.64 -26.07
CA PRO A 266 12.49 -23.19 -25.52
C PRO A 266 13.46 -22.11 -25.00
N VAL A 267 13.49 -20.95 -25.65
CA VAL A 267 14.31 -19.81 -25.20
C VAL A 267 13.77 -19.22 -23.90
N LEU A 268 12.45 -19.01 -23.81
CA LEU A 268 11.82 -18.53 -22.57
C LEU A 268 12.04 -19.51 -21.42
N ARG A 269 11.77 -20.80 -21.62
CA ARG A 269 11.98 -21.82 -20.57
C ARG A 269 13.45 -21.91 -20.15
N GLY A 270 14.39 -21.89 -21.09
CA GLY A 270 15.83 -21.87 -20.80
C GLY A 270 16.32 -20.60 -20.10
N SER A 271 15.52 -19.52 -20.14
CA SER A 271 15.82 -18.25 -19.46
C SER A 271 15.25 -18.15 -18.03
N LEU A 272 14.50 -19.15 -17.56
CA LEU A 272 13.99 -19.17 -16.20
C LEU A 272 15.16 -19.27 -15.21
N LYS A 273 15.28 -18.28 -14.31
CA LYS A 273 16.37 -18.20 -13.33
C LYS A 273 15.93 -18.47 -11.90
N ASP A 274 14.74 -18.01 -11.54
CA ASP A 274 14.23 -18.15 -10.18
C ASP A 274 12.70 -18.20 -10.18
N ARG A 275 12.13 -18.68 -9.08
CA ARG A 275 10.68 -18.68 -8.83
C ARG A 275 10.42 -18.42 -7.36
N GLN A 276 9.41 -17.61 -7.06
CA GLN A 276 9.04 -17.28 -5.69
C GLN A 276 7.52 -17.20 -5.54
N VAL A 277 7.02 -17.67 -4.39
CA VAL A 277 5.62 -17.52 -4.02
C VAL A 277 5.45 -16.24 -3.20
N PHE A 278 4.43 -15.47 -3.55
CA PHE A 278 4.05 -14.25 -2.86
C PHE A 278 2.61 -14.39 -2.34
N ASP A 279 2.48 -14.41 -1.02
CA ASP A 279 1.28 -14.93 -0.35
C ASP A 279 0.79 -14.03 0.80
N HIS A 280 1.24 -12.77 0.85
CA HIS A 280 0.77 -11.80 1.84
C HIS A 280 -0.77 -11.74 1.82
N PRO A 281 -1.48 -12.01 2.95
CA PRO A 281 -2.93 -12.22 2.94
C PRO A 281 -3.76 -11.09 2.35
N GLN A 282 -3.25 -9.86 2.44
CA GLN A 282 -3.94 -8.65 2.01
C GLN A 282 -3.34 -8.04 0.74
N ARG A 283 -2.55 -8.80 -0.04
CA ARG A 283 -1.93 -8.28 -1.28
C ARG A 283 -2.96 -7.85 -2.34
N SER A 284 -4.09 -8.56 -2.41
CA SER A 284 -5.17 -8.31 -3.35
C SER A 284 -6.48 -8.04 -2.62
N LEU A 285 -7.21 -7.02 -3.07
CA LEU A 285 -8.51 -6.63 -2.50
C LEU A 285 -9.67 -7.50 -3.00
N ARG A 286 -9.45 -8.28 -4.05
CA ARG A 286 -10.44 -9.24 -4.59
C ARG A 286 -10.69 -10.41 -3.63
N GLY A 287 -9.70 -10.73 -2.80
CA GLY A 287 -9.70 -11.85 -1.85
C GLY A 287 -8.31 -12.44 -1.71
N ARG A 288 -8.17 -13.51 -0.91
CA ARG A 288 -6.89 -14.19 -0.70
C ARG A 288 -6.35 -14.66 -2.04
N THR A 289 -5.31 -13.99 -2.54
CA THR A 289 -4.70 -14.27 -3.84
C THR A 289 -3.24 -14.58 -3.63
N ILE A 290 -2.81 -15.78 -3.99
CA ILE A 290 -1.42 -16.21 -3.94
C ILE A 290 -0.88 -16.16 -5.36
N THR A 291 0.24 -15.47 -5.57
CA THR A 291 0.88 -15.46 -6.89
C THR A 291 2.19 -16.23 -6.88
N HIS A 292 2.42 -16.97 -7.97
CA HIS A 292 3.69 -17.61 -8.26
C HIS A 292 4.40 -16.78 -9.32
N ALA A 293 5.47 -16.10 -8.93
CA ALA A 293 6.23 -15.27 -9.84
C ALA A 293 7.47 -16.00 -10.37
N PHE A 294 7.77 -15.81 -11.65
CA PHE A 294 8.85 -16.48 -12.36
C PHE A 294 9.80 -15.44 -12.97
N LEU A 295 11.09 -15.51 -12.62
CA LEU A 295 12.12 -14.64 -13.16
C LEU A 295 12.67 -15.21 -14.46
N PHE A 296 12.47 -14.51 -15.56
CA PHE A 296 13.07 -14.80 -16.85
C PHE A 296 14.16 -13.77 -17.16
N SER A 297 15.39 -14.24 -17.34
CA SER A 297 16.52 -13.39 -17.73
C SER A 297 17.36 -14.06 -18.80
N PHE A 298 17.60 -13.36 -19.90
CA PHE A 298 18.29 -13.89 -21.08
C PHE A 298 19.39 -12.94 -21.59
N PRO A 299 20.32 -13.44 -22.44
CA PRO A 299 21.52 -12.69 -22.85
C PRO A 299 21.22 -11.35 -23.51
N VAL A 300 22.17 -10.42 -23.36
CA VAL A 300 22.10 -9.06 -23.91
C VAL A 300 21.84 -9.07 -25.42
N GLY A 301 20.98 -8.16 -25.88
CA GLY A 301 20.62 -8.01 -27.29
C GLY A 301 19.57 -6.92 -27.50
N GLY A 302 19.09 -6.75 -28.73
CA GLY A 302 18.00 -5.81 -29.02
C GLY A 302 16.74 -6.15 -28.22
N LEU A 303 15.98 -5.12 -27.81
CA LEU A 303 14.72 -5.33 -27.09
C LEU A 303 13.69 -6.02 -28.00
N PRO A 304 13.16 -7.20 -27.63
CA PRO A 304 12.13 -7.86 -28.41
C PRO A 304 10.89 -6.98 -28.57
N ARG A 305 10.25 -7.02 -29.74
CA ARG A 305 9.00 -6.31 -29.96
C ARG A 305 7.89 -6.85 -29.06
N VAL A 306 7.16 -5.94 -28.46
CA VAL A 306 5.96 -6.19 -27.65
C VAL A 306 4.78 -5.38 -28.20
N LYS A 307 3.57 -5.80 -27.87
CA LYS A 307 2.33 -5.21 -28.37
C LYS A 307 2.01 -3.94 -27.59
N GLY A 308 1.93 -2.82 -28.31
CA GLY A 308 1.61 -1.51 -27.74
C GLY A 308 2.76 -0.97 -26.90
N GLY A 309 3.95 -0.88 -27.48
CA GLY A 309 5.08 -0.10 -26.96
C GLY A 309 5.15 1.30 -27.62
N ASP A 310 4.00 1.82 -28.03
CA ASP A 310 3.78 3.12 -28.68
C ASP A 310 2.80 3.96 -27.83
N ASP A 311 2.28 5.07 -28.36
CA ASP A 311 1.55 6.09 -27.58
C ASP A 311 0.31 5.60 -26.79
N ALA A 312 -0.18 4.36 -27.05
CA ALA A 312 -1.31 3.75 -26.35
C ALA A 312 -0.91 2.67 -25.32
N ASP A 313 0.37 2.65 -24.91
CA ASP A 313 1.10 1.65 -24.11
C ASP A 313 0.26 0.54 -23.44
N LYS A 314 0.26 -0.65 -24.06
CA LYS A 314 -0.33 -1.89 -23.53
C LYS A 314 0.73 -2.76 -22.85
N ALA A 315 1.95 -2.79 -23.40
CA ALA A 315 3.09 -3.48 -22.83
C ALA A 315 4.39 -2.77 -23.25
N ARG A 316 5.32 -2.60 -22.33
CA ARG A 316 6.54 -1.81 -22.55
C ARG A 316 7.73 -2.37 -21.78
N TRP A 317 8.90 -2.29 -22.42
CA TRP A 317 10.19 -2.43 -21.75
C TRP A 317 10.53 -1.14 -21.02
N VAL A 318 10.63 -1.22 -19.70
CA VAL A 318 10.89 -0.09 -18.81
C VAL A 318 12.33 -0.20 -18.30
N PRO A 319 13.18 0.82 -18.50
CA PRO A 319 14.51 0.87 -17.90
C PRO A 319 14.49 0.67 -16.38
N LEU A 320 15.43 -0.08 -15.81
CA LEU A 320 15.42 -0.37 -14.36
C LEU A 320 15.50 0.88 -13.47
N ASN A 321 16.16 1.95 -13.94
CA ASN A 321 16.22 3.24 -13.24
C ASN A 321 14.87 3.98 -13.23
N ASP A 322 14.07 3.82 -14.29
CA ASP A 322 12.71 4.34 -14.36
C ASP A 322 11.79 3.50 -13.46
N PHE A 323 11.90 2.17 -13.54
CA PHE A 323 11.16 1.25 -12.68
C PHE A 323 11.33 1.58 -11.20
N ALA A 324 12.54 1.91 -10.74
CA ALA A 324 12.82 2.29 -9.35
C ALA A 324 11.97 3.47 -8.83
N ARG A 325 11.37 4.27 -9.73
CA ARG A 325 10.52 5.42 -9.42
C ARG A 325 9.03 5.16 -9.66
N MET A 326 8.66 3.94 -10.07
CA MET A 326 7.29 3.61 -10.49
C MET A 326 6.39 3.05 -9.39
N ARG A 327 6.88 2.87 -8.15
CA ARG A 327 6.10 2.23 -7.07
C ARG A 327 4.66 2.78 -6.92
N SER A 328 4.50 4.10 -7.03
CA SER A 328 3.20 4.78 -6.90
C SER A 328 2.23 4.55 -8.06
N VAL A 329 2.67 3.91 -9.13
CA VAL A 329 1.86 3.55 -10.31
C VAL A 329 1.87 2.05 -10.59
N MET A 330 2.45 1.24 -9.70
CA MET A 330 2.47 -0.22 -9.80
C MET A 330 1.26 -0.85 -9.10
N PHE A 331 0.66 -1.84 -9.73
CA PHE A 331 -0.48 -2.59 -9.23
C PHE A 331 -0.08 -3.47 -8.03
N GLU A 332 -0.93 -3.46 -7.00
CA GLU A 332 -0.78 -4.27 -5.77
C GLU A 332 0.65 -4.22 -5.21
N ASP A 333 1.33 -5.35 -5.14
CA ASP A 333 2.69 -5.53 -4.66
C ASP A 333 3.67 -5.87 -5.81
N HIS A 334 3.29 -5.64 -7.07
CA HIS A 334 4.12 -6.03 -8.22
C HIS A 334 5.47 -5.30 -8.24
N PHE A 335 5.54 -4.10 -7.65
CA PHE A 335 6.84 -3.45 -7.41
C PHE A 335 7.71 -4.28 -6.46
N ASP A 336 7.16 -4.74 -5.33
CA ASP A 336 7.87 -5.55 -4.34
C ASP A 336 8.30 -6.90 -4.92
N ILE A 337 7.42 -7.53 -5.73
CA ILE A 337 7.72 -8.77 -6.45
C ILE A 337 8.92 -8.58 -7.38
N ALA A 338 8.88 -7.57 -8.23
CA ALA A 338 9.99 -7.30 -9.14
C ALA A 338 11.28 -6.94 -8.37
N TYR A 339 11.18 -6.08 -7.35
CA TYR A 339 12.31 -5.67 -6.52
C TYR A 339 12.99 -6.86 -5.81
N HIS A 340 12.20 -7.84 -5.33
CA HIS A 340 12.72 -9.07 -4.74
C HIS A 340 13.66 -9.83 -5.68
N PHE A 341 13.29 -9.95 -6.96
CA PHE A 341 14.14 -10.63 -7.95
C PHE A 341 15.29 -9.76 -8.44
N LEU A 342 15.07 -8.45 -8.60
CA LEU A 342 16.11 -7.53 -9.06
C LEU A 342 17.23 -7.39 -8.02
N GLY A 343 16.94 -7.49 -6.72
CA GLY A 343 17.96 -7.55 -5.67
C GLY A 343 18.81 -8.83 -5.68
N LYS A 344 18.44 -9.83 -6.49
CA LYS A 344 19.18 -11.09 -6.68
C LYS A 344 19.94 -11.16 -8.03
N LEU A 345 19.72 -10.19 -8.94
CA LEU A 345 20.48 -10.04 -10.18
C LEU A 345 21.74 -9.20 -9.93
#